data_AF-A0A951A9X4-F1
#
_entry.id   AF-A0A951A9X4-F1
#
_cell.length_a   1.000
_cell.length_b   1.000
_cell.length_c   1.000
_cell.angle_alpha   90.00
_cell.angle_beta   90.00
_cell.angle_gamma   90.00
#
_symmetry.space_group_name_H-M   'P 1'
#
loop_
_entity.id
_entity.type
_entity.pdbx_description
1 polymer ?
#
loop_
_entity_poly.entity_id
_entity_poly.type
_entity_poly.pdbx_seq_one_letter_code
_entity_poly.pdbx_strand_id
1 'polypeptide(L)'
;MPERETRPSPEALLEAAKQEARGRLKIFLGAAPGVGKTYEMLLSAQAKRREGIDVVIGVVETHGRRETEGLLEGLEVIPRREVEYKGHRLSEMDLDGVLKRRPQVVLVDELAHTNAPESRHPKRYLDVQELIAAGIDVYTTLNIQHVESLNDVVARITRIRVRETVPDSVLDAADEVEIVDLTPDDLIQRLREGKVYVPHQAERAVRHYFQPGNLTALRELALRRAAQRVDDQLLTHMQAHAIAGPWAAGDRILVCVSEHVATAALVRYARRAADRLHAPWTALYVATTRTQRLTDAERDRIAEHLRLAERLGASTITIPGRNIADEVVAYAEANNITQIVIGKSDRPRWFEMLHGSVVHELVRKTGSISVHVLSTEGGEPVRAKSGATRPGTEPFSPWAYLGSAVGVALALGVGSVIERFIGLQSIS
;
A
#
# COMPACT_ATOMS: atom_id res chain seq x y z
N MET A 1 -10.03 -23.60 23.76
CA MET A 1 -9.60 -22.21 23.49
C MET A 1 -10.86 -21.38 23.55
N PRO A 2 -10.93 -20.25 24.29
CA PRO A 2 -12.10 -19.40 24.18
C PRO A 2 -12.12 -18.84 22.76
N GLU A 3 -13.23 -19.04 22.05
CA GLU A 3 -13.51 -18.34 20.80
C GLU A 3 -13.34 -16.85 21.09
N ARG A 4 -12.31 -16.23 20.49
CA ARG A 4 -12.27 -14.77 20.43
C ARG A 4 -13.44 -14.39 19.54
N GLU A 5 -14.54 -13.95 20.15
CA GLU A 5 -15.66 -13.34 19.42
C GLU A 5 -15.08 -12.37 18.40
N THR A 6 -15.33 -12.65 17.12
CA THR A 6 -14.92 -11.85 15.97
C THR A 6 -15.67 -10.53 16.08
N ARG A 7 -15.13 -9.60 16.86
CA ARG A 7 -15.73 -8.29 17.09
C ARG A 7 -15.34 -7.38 15.93
N PRO A 8 -16.29 -6.63 15.34
CA PRO A 8 -15.99 -5.63 14.32
C PRO A 8 -14.95 -4.63 14.83
N SER A 9 -14.10 -4.13 13.93
CA SER A 9 -13.10 -3.15 14.34
C SER A 9 -13.80 -1.83 14.76
N PRO A 10 -13.50 -1.27 15.94
CA PRO A 10 -14.11 -0.02 16.38
C PRO A 10 -13.89 1.12 15.40
N GLU A 11 -12.73 1.12 14.73
CA GLU A 11 -12.38 2.07 13.68
C GLU A 11 -13.27 1.91 12.44
N ALA A 12 -13.52 0.69 11.95
CA ALA A 12 -14.43 0.49 10.81
C ALA A 12 -15.88 0.85 11.15
N LEU A 13 -16.33 0.58 12.39
CA LEU A 13 -17.66 1.00 12.83
C LEU A 13 -17.79 2.53 12.92
N LEU A 14 -16.75 3.21 13.42
CA LEU A 14 -16.73 4.67 13.46
C LEU A 14 -16.72 5.27 12.05
N GLU A 15 -15.93 4.70 11.13
CA GLU A 15 -15.92 5.11 9.72
C GLU A 15 -17.27 4.86 9.05
N ALA A 16 -17.92 3.71 9.29
CA ALA A 16 -19.26 3.45 8.78
C ALA A 16 -20.29 4.48 9.29
N ALA A 17 -20.25 4.82 10.58
CA ALA A 17 -21.14 5.83 11.15
C ALA A 17 -20.88 7.24 10.59
N LYS A 18 -19.62 7.61 10.34
CA LYS A 18 -19.28 8.88 9.67
C LYS A 18 -19.76 8.89 8.22
N GLN A 19 -19.69 7.75 7.53
CA GLN A 19 -20.16 7.61 6.15
C GLN A 19 -21.68 7.78 6.03
N GLU A 20 -22.46 7.35 7.03
CA GLU A 20 -23.91 7.56 7.04
C GLU A 20 -24.34 9.03 7.20
N ALA A 21 -23.50 9.84 7.86
CA ALA A 21 -23.81 11.24 8.14
C ALA A 21 -23.38 12.23 7.03
N ARG A 22 -22.54 11.79 6.09
CA ARG A 22 -22.02 12.61 4.98
C ARG A 22 -22.65 12.19 3.64
N GLY A 23 -22.60 13.10 2.67
CA GLY A 23 -22.95 12.77 1.28
C GLY A 23 -21.99 11.74 0.67
N ARG A 24 -22.42 11.10 -0.39
CA ARG A 24 -21.64 10.10 -1.13
C ARG A 24 -20.90 10.73 -2.29
N LEU A 25 -19.66 10.31 -2.50
CA LEU A 25 -18.84 10.72 -3.63
C LEU A 25 -18.76 9.59 -4.67
N LYS A 26 -19.28 9.87 -5.87
CA LYS A 26 -19.11 9.01 -7.04
C LYS A 26 -18.16 9.65 -8.04
N ILE A 27 -17.08 8.95 -8.37
CA ILE A 27 -16.05 9.42 -9.33
C ILE A 27 -16.15 8.60 -10.61
N PHE A 28 -16.38 9.28 -11.73
CA PHE A 28 -16.22 8.72 -13.07
C PHE A 28 -14.75 8.87 -13.49
N LEU A 29 -13.98 7.80 -13.36
CA LEU A 29 -12.54 7.75 -13.62
C LEU A 29 -12.27 7.36 -15.08
N GLY A 30 -11.44 8.13 -15.77
CA GLY A 30 -11.03 7.82 -17.14
C GLY A 30 -9.52 7.87 -17.36
N ALA A 31 -9.04 7.09 -18.32
CA ALA A 31 -7.63 7.05 -18.69
C ALA A 31 -7.14 8.36 -19.34
N ALA A 32 -8.03 9.05 -20.07
CA ALA A 32 -7.68 10.22 -20.85
C ALA A 32 -8.89 11.14 -21.11
N PRO A 33 -8.66 12.41 -21.52
CA PRO A 33 -9.71 13.25 -22.08
C PRO A 33 -10.34 12.60 -23.31
N GLY A 34 -11.67 12.69 -23.44
CA GLY A 34 -12.39 12.18 -24.60
C GLY A 34 -12.98 10.76 -24.48
N VAL A 35 -12.68 10.03 -23.40
CA VAL A 35 -13.24 8.68 -23.16
C VAL A 35 -14.73 8.66 -22.82
N GLY A 36 -15.33 9.81 -22.50
CA GLY A 36 -16.78 9.91 -22.26
C GLY A 36 -17.22 10.19 -20.81
N LYS A 37 -16.30 10.47 -19.88
CA LYS A 37 -16.63 10.66 -18.44
C LYS A 37 -17.83 11.57 -18.17
N THR A 38 -17.85 12.78 -18.74
CA THR A 38 -18.95 13.75 -18.57
C THR A 38 -20.27 13.22 -19.13
N TYR A 39 -20.21 12.51 -20.26
CA TYR A 39 -21.39 11.91 -20.87
C TYR A 39 -21.97 10.81 -19.96
N GLU A 40 -21.11 9.93 -19.43
CA GLU A 40 -21.54 8.87 -18.50
C GLU A 40 -22.09 9.44 -17.19
N MET A 41 -21.42 10.46 -16.63
CA MET A 41 -21.91 11.17 -15.45
C MET A 41 -23.32 11.74 -15.65
N LEU A 42 -23.58 12.35 -16.81
CA LEU A 42 -24.90 12.87 -17.17
C LEU A 42 -25.93 11.76 -17.42
N LEU A 43 -25.55 10.63 -18.02
CA LEU A 43 -26.44 9.48 -18.15
C LEU A 43 -26.87 8.94 -16.78
N SER A 44 -25.92 8.80 -15.86
CA SER A 44 -26.19 8.38 -14.48
C SER A 44 -27.09 9.37 -13.74
N ALA A 45 -26.85 10.68 -13.93
CA ALA A 45 -27.69 11.76 -13.40
C ALA A 45 -29.12 11.73 -13.94
N GLN A 46 -29.28 11.50 -15.24
CA GLN A 46 -30.59 11.38 -15.89
C GLN A 46 -31.36 10.16 -15.38
N ALA A 47 -30.68 9.04 -15.14
CA ALA A 47 -31.30 7.88 -14.49
C ALA A 47 -31.80 8.22 -13.08
N LYS A 48 -30.99 8.90 -12.25
CA LYS A 48 -31.38 9.35 -10.92
C LYS A 48 -32.57 10.31 -10.94
N ARG A 49 -32.58 11.26 -11.88
CA ARG A 49 -33.74 12.15 -12.06
C ARG A 49 -35.02 11.39 -12.41
N ARG A 50 -34.94 10.36 -13.26
CA ARG A 50 -36.10 9.51 -13.60
C ARG A 50 -36.61 8.70 -12.41
N GLU A 51 -35.74 8.38 -11.46
CA GLU A 51 -36.09 7.78 -10.16
C GLU A 51 -36.72 8.79 -9.19
N GLY A 52 -36.82 10.07 -9.56
CA GLY A 52 -37.37 11.14 -8.72
C GLY A 52 -36.38 11.75 -7.73
N ILE A 53 -35.08 11.46 -7.88
CA ILE A 53 -34.02 12.06 -7.05
C ILE A 53 -33.79 13.51 -7.49
N ASP A 54 -33.63 14.42 -6.53
CA ASP A 54 -33.31 15.84 -6.76
C ASP A 54 -31.85 16.00 -7.21
N VAL A 55 -31.65 16.17 -8.52
CA VAL A 55 -30.33 16.29 -9.16
C VAL A 55 -30.16 17.68 -9.77
N VAL A 56 -29.06 18.35 -9.42
CA VAL A 56 -28.70 19.66 -9.97
C VAL A 56 -27.30 19.66 -10.58
N ILE A 57 -27.09 20.52 -11.57
CA ILE A 57 -25.78 20.78 -12.15
C ILE A 57 -25.13 21.93 -11.41
N GLY A 58 -23.99 21.67 -10.75
CA GLY A 58 -23.12 22.71 -10.19
C GLY A 58 -22.17 23.23 -11.27
N VAL A 59 -21.44 22.33 -11.92
CA VAL A 59 -20.58 22.65 -13.07
C VAL A 59 -20.42 21.43 -13.96
N VAL A 60 -20.66 21.58 -15.26
CA VAL A 60 -20.49 20.54 -16.29
C VAL A 60 -19.83 21.12 -17.53
N GLU A 61 -18.80 20.46 -18.04
CA GLU A 61 -18.07 20.88 -19.24
C GLU A 61 -18.43 20.00 -20.44
N THR A 62 -19.33 20.50 -21.30
CA THR A 62 -19.73 19.77 -22.52
C THR A 62 -18.68 19.83 -23.62
N HIS A 63 -17.80 20.85 -23.58
CA HIS A 63 -16.82 21.18 -24.61
C HIS A 63 -17.38 21.18 -26.05
N GLY A 64 -18.62 21.68 -26.22
CA GLY A 64 -19.26 21.81 -27.54
C GLY A 64 -19.80 20.50 -28.14
N ARG A 65 -19.86 19.41 -27.35
CA ARG A 65 -20.40 18.13 -27.81
C ARG A 65 -21.93 18.14 -27.71
N ARG A 66 -22.61 18.23 -28.86
CA ARG A 66 -24.08 18.23 -28.96
C ARG A 66 -24.75 17.03 -28.26
N GLU A 67 -24.14 15.85 -28.34
CA GLU A 67 -24.63 14.63 -27.67
C GLU A 67 -24.63 14.77 -26.14
N THR A 68 -23.63 15.46 -25.59
CA THR A 68 -23.50 15.72 -24.15
C THR A 68 -24.41 16.87 -23.70
N GLU A 69 -24.54 17.91 -24.53
CA GLU A 69 -25.46 19.03 -24.29
C GLU A 69 -26.92 18.58 -24.20
N GLY A 70 -27.35 17.65 -25.06
CA GLY A 70 -28.70 17.09 -25.01
C GLY A 70 -29.03 16.41 -23.67
N LEU A 71 -28.02 15.86 -22.97
CA LEU A 71 -28.22 15.26 -21.65
C LEU A 71 -28.36 16.28 -20.51
N LEU A 72 -28.13 17.58 -20.77
CA LEU A 72 -28.43 18.63 -19.80
C LEU A 72 -29.94 18.93 -19.73
N GLU A 73 -30.70 18.56 -20.77
CA GLU A 73 -32.11 18.92 -20.87
C GLU A 73 -32.93 18.37 -19.68
N GLY A 74 -33.63 19.29 -19.01
CA GLY A 74 -34.47 19.02 -17.85
C GLY A 74 -33.70 18.80 -16.53
N LEU A 75 -32.39 19.02 -16.49
CA LEU A 75 -31.64 19.13 -15.22
C LEU A 75 -31.59 20.61 -14.80
N GLU A 76 -31.84 20.89 -13.52
CA GLU A 76 -31.68 22.23 -12.96
C GLU A 76 -30.20 22.61 -12.96
N VAL A 77 -29.87 23.82 -13.42
CA VAL A 77 -28.48 24.32 -13.48
C VAL A 77 -28.33 25.48 -12.52
N ILE A 78 -27.40 25.36 -11.56
CA ILE A 78 -27.01 26.48 -10.71
C ILE A 78 -26.16 27.44 -11.57
N PRO A 79 -26.54 28.73 -11.69
CA PRO A 79 -25.77 29.68 -12.47
C PRO A 79 -24.33 29.79 -11.96
N ARG A 80 -23.38 29.76 -12.90
CA ARG A 80 -21.96 29.89 -12.57
C ARG A 80 -21.64 31.29 -12.05
N ARG A 81 -20.65 31.37 -11.16
CA ARG A 81 -20.10 32.62 -10.66
C ARG A 81 -19.02 33.12 -11.61
N GLU A 82 -19.17 34.34 -12.11
CA GLU A 82 -18.13 35.00 -12.92
C GLU A 82 -17.12 35.71 -12.01
N VAL A 83 -15.84 35.44 -12.23
CA VAL A 83 -14.71 36.03 -11.49
C VAL A 83 -13.79 36.72 -12.49
N GLU A 84 -13.54 38.02 -12.28
CA GLU A 84 -12.62 38.77 -13.13
C GLU A 84 -11.19 38.67 -12.57
N TYR A 85 -10.26 38.14 -13.37
CA TYR A 85 -8.88 37.99 -12.98
C TYR A 85 -7.94 38.37 -14.12
N LYS A 86 -7.07 39.36 -13.88
CA LYS A 86 -6.09 39.88 -14.84
C LYS A 86 -6.70 40.22 -16.21
N GLY A 87 -7.91 40.79 -16.22
CA GLY A 87 -8.61 41.17 -17.45
C GLY A 87 -9.28 40.01 -18.21
N HIS A 88 -9.30 38.80 -17.64
CA HIS A 88 -10.05 37.66 -18.13
C HIS A 88 -11.24 37.37 -17.22
N ARG A 89 -12.38 36.98 -17.82
CA ARG A 89 -13.53 36.43 -17.08
C ARG A 89 -13.38 34.93 -16.96
N LEU A 90 -13.33 34.45 -15.72
CA LEU A 90 -13.32 33.04 -15.36
C LEU A 90 -14.71 32.66 -14.84
N SER A 91 -15.21 31.52 -15.25
CA SER A 91 -16.53 31.03 -14.83
C SER A 91 -16.34 29.84 -13.89
N GLU A 92 -16.83 29.95 -12.66
CA GLU A 92 -16.66 28.94 -11.60
C GLU A 92 -18.00 28.44 -11.07
N MET A 93 -17.97 27.26 -10.44
CA MET A 93 -19.13 26.75 -9.71
C MET A 93 -19.51 27.71 -8.57
N ASP A 94 -20.80 28.01 -8.43
CA ASP A 94 -21.34 28.72 -7.26
C ASP A 94 -21.56 27.75 -6.10
N LEU A 95 -20.49 27.48 -5.33
CA LEU A 95 -20.53 26.59 -4.18
C LEU A 95 -21.58 27.02 -3.14
N ASP A 96 -21.67 28.31 -2.85
CA ASP A 96 -22.64 28.84 -1.89
C ASP A 96 -24.07 28.69 -2.40
N GLY A 97 -24.29 28.88 -3.71
CA GLY A 97 -25.55 28.60 -4.38
C GLY A 97 -25.99 27.14 -4.22
N VAL A 98 -25.08 26.19 -4.44
CA VAL A 98 -25.35 24.75 -4.27
C VAL A 98 -25.66 24.42 -2.81
N LEU A 99 -24.84 24.88 -1.86
CA LEU A 99 -25.03 24.65 -0.42
C LEU A 99 -26.34 25.22 0.09
N LYS A 100 -26.78 26.37 -0.45
CA LYS A 100 -28.07 26.97 -0.12
C LYS A 100 -29.25 26.18 -0.71
N ARG A 101 -29.08 25.65 -1.94
CA ARG A 101 -30.11 24.86 -2.63
C ARG A 101 -30.31 23.46 -2.02
N ARG A 102 -29.27 22.89 -1.41
CA ARG A 102 -29.27 21.56 -0.76
C ARG A 102 -29.92 20.45 -1.60
N PRO A 103 -29.43 20.21 -2.83
CA PRO A 103 -29.91 19.11 -3.65
C PRO A 103 -29.57 17.76 -3.01
N GLN A 104 -30.22 16.68 -3.44
CA GLN A 104 -29.78 15.32 -3.07
C GLN A 104 -28.47 14.97 -3.78
N VAL A 105 -28.37 15.28 -5.08
CA VAL A 105 -27.16 15.03 -5.89
C VAL A 105 -26.75 16.30 -6.64
N VAL A 106 -25.46 16.63 -6.64
CA VAL A 106 -24.87 17.68 -7.49
C VAL A 106 -23.82 17.12 -8.43
N LEU A 107 -23.87 17.56 -9.69
CA LEU A 107 -22.87 17.22 -10.71
C LEU A 107 -21.75 18.28 -10.73
N VAL A 108 -20.51 17.83 -10.55
CA VAL A 108 -19.31 18.67 -10.45
C VAL A 108 -18.21 18.10 -11.33
N ASP A 109 -18.07 18.59 -12.56
CA ASP A 109 -17.06 18.11 -13.51
C ASP A 109 -15.65 18.60 -13.16
N GLU A 110 -14.64 17.90 -13.67
CA GLU A 110 -13.21 18.20 -13.52
C GLU A 110 -12.74 18.34 -12.06
N LEU A 111 -12.75 17.24 -11.29
CA LEU A 111 -12.36 17.23 -9.87
C LEU A 111 -10.97 17.85 -9.59
N ALA A 112 -10.06 17.74 -10.56
CA ALA A 112 -8.70 18.25 -10.47
C ALA A 112 -8.56 19.75 -10.70
N HIS A 113 -9.63 20.44 -11.11
CA HIS A 113 -9.60 21.86 -11.49
C HIS A 113 -9.02 22.74 -10.37
N THR A 114 -8.24 23.73 -10.79
CA THR A 114 -7.75 24.80 -9.92
C THR A 114 -8.71 25.99 -10.00
N ASN A 115 -9.38 26.27 -8.89
CA ASN A 115 -10.38 27.32 -8.86
C ASN A 115 -9.75 28.69 -9.12
N ALA A 116 -10.56 29.60 -9.68
CA ALA A 116 -10.18 30.98 -9.87
C ALA A 116 -9.61 31.60 -8.58
N PRO A 117 -8.61 32.49 -8.68
CA PRO A 117 -8.12 33.27 -7.54
C PRO A 117 -9.27 33.92 -6.78
N GLU A 118 -9.14 34.05 -5.45
CA GLU A 118 -10.18 34.58 -4.53
C GLU A 118 -11.39 33.67 -4.30
N SER A 119 -11.41 32.47 -4.89
CA SER A 119 -12.37 31.43 -4.48
C SER A 119 -12.11 30.97 -3.04
N ARG A 120 -13.18 30.56 -2.33
CA ARG A 120 -13.10 30.05 -0.94
C ARG A 120 -12.04 28.96 -0.81
N HIS A 121 -12.00 28.05 -1.77
CA HIS A 121 -10.98 27.01 -1.85
C HIS A 121 -10.14 27.13 -3.11
N PRO A 122 -8.85 26.77 -3.06
CA PRO A 122 -7.96 26.79 -4.22
C PRO A 122 -8.21 25.65 -5.21
N LYS A 123 -8.89 24.57 -4.81
CA LYS A 123 -9.06 23.35 -5.59
C LYS A 123 -10.50 22.88 -5.55
N ARG A 124 -11.04 22.43 -6.68
CA ARG A 124 -12.43 21.96 -6.79
C ARG A 124 -12.73 20.75 -5.91
N TYR A 125 -11.75 19.86 -5.70
CA TYR A 125 -11.94 18.74 -4.78
C TYR A 125 -12.22 19.17 -3.33
N LEU A 126 -11.78 20.37 -2.91
CA LEU A 126 -12.11 20.91 -1.59
C LEU A 126 -13.56 21.42 -1.54
N ASP A 127 -14.06 22.00 -2.63
CA ASP A 127 -15.49 22.35 -2.75
C ASP A 127 -16.35 21.09 -2.67
N VAL A 128 -15.94 20.03 -3.38
CA VAL A 128 -16.60 18.72 -3.32
C VAL A 128 -16.61 18.15 -1.90
N GLN A 129 -15.50 18.27 -1.16
CA GLN A 129 -15.44 17.86 0.24
C GLN A 129 -16.40 18.66 1.14
N GLU A 130 -16.55 19.97 0.92
CA GLU A 130 -17.52 20.80 1.66
C GLU A 130 -18.97 20.38 1.34
N LEU A 131 -19.28 20.09 0.07
CA LEU A 131 -20.60 19.59 -0.35
C LEU A 131 -20.94 18.24 0.30
N ILE A 132 -19.99 17.31 0.28
CA ILE A 132 -20.13 16.01 0.94
C ILE A 132 -20.34 16.17 2.45
N ALA A 133 -19.56 17.03 3.10
CA ALA A 133 -19.69 17.31 4.52
C ALA A 133 -21.05 17.93 4.88
N ALA A 134 -21.69 18.63 3.94
CA ALA A 134 -23.05 19.17 4.09
C ALA A 134 -24.17 18.13 3.86
N GLY A 135 -23.82 16.88 3.56
CA GLY A 135 -24.77 15.80 3.31
C GLY A 135 -25.30 15.74 1.87
N ILE A 136 -24.61 16.36 0.91
CA ILE A 136 -25.00 16.38 -0.51
C ILE A 136 -24.18 15.33 -1.26
N ASP A 137 -24.83 14.46 -2.02
CA ASP A 137 -24.13 13.49 -2.86
C ASP A 137 -23.49 14.22 -4.06
N VAL A 138 -22.25 13.86 -4.40
CA VAL A 138 -21.50 14.50 -5.49
C VAL A 138 -21.10 13.49 -6.54
N TYR A 139 -21.48 13.76 -7.79
CA TYR A 139 -20.98 13.04 -8.95
C TYR A 139 -19.91 13.90 -9.63
N THR A 140 -18.74 13.34 -9.89
CA THR A 140 -17.62 14.09 -10.46
C THR A 140 -16.82 13.27 -11.47
N THR A 141 -16.02 13.94 -12.30
CA THR A 141 -15.12 13.26 -13.24
C THR A 141 -13.66 13.51 -12.92
N LEU A 142 -12.82 12.51 -13.16
CA LEU A 142 -11.37 12.58 -12.94
C LEU A 142 -10.64 11.81 -14.04
N ASN A 143 -9.56 12.38 -14.58
CA ASN A 143 -8.61 11.60 -15.38
C ASN A 143 -7.47 11.09 -14.49
N ILE A 144 -6.97 9.89 -14.78
CA ILE A 144 -5.87 9.25 -14.04
C ILE A 144 -4.60 10.11 -13.98
N GLN A 145 -4.37 10.94 -15.00
CA GLN A 145 -3.22 11.84 -15.09
C GLN A 145 -3.15 12.90 -13.97
N HIS A 146 -4.28 13.16 -13.31
CA HIS A 146 -4.37 14.16 -12.24
C HIS A 146 -4.15 13.56 -10.85
N VAL A 147 -4.05 12.23 -10.72
CA VAL A 147 -3.73 11.61 -9.42
C VAL A 147 -2.27 11.92 -9.07
N GLU A 148 -2.07 12.51 -7.90
CA GLU A 148 -0.79 13.08 -7.48
C GLU A 148 0.35 12.04 -7.49
N SER A 149 0.14 10.85 -6.92
CA SER A 149 1.15 9.78 -6.91
C SER A 149 1.55 9.28 -8.30
N LEU A 150 0.69 9.47 -9.30
CA LEU A 150 0.92 9.01 -10.67
C LEU A 150 1.53 10.08 -11.57
N ASN A 151 1.68 11.31 -11.10
CA ASN A 151 2.09 12.45 -11.92
C ASN A 151 3.43 12.21 -12.63
N ASP A 152 4.45 11.74 -11.90
CA ASP A 152 5.79 11.46 -12.47
C ASP A 152 5.78 10.31 -13.47
N VAL A 153 4.98 9.27 -13.19
CA VAL A 153 4.83 8.10 -14.07
C VAL A 153 4.19 8.54 -15.39
N VAL A 154 3.11 9.31 -15.30
CA VAL A 154 2.37 9.86 -16.44
C VAL A 154 3.23 10.83 -17.24
N ALA A 155 4.02 11.68 -16.57
CA ALA A 155 4.93 12.60 -17.23
C ALA A 155 6.04 11.86 -18.01
N ARG A 156 6.53 10.71 -17.52
CA ARG A 156 7.49 9.89 -18.28
C ARG A 156 6.87 9.26 -19.53
N ILE A 157 5.62 8.81 -19.44
CA ILE A 157 4.88 8.20 -20.55
C ILE A 157 4.55 9.27 -21.61
N THR A 158 3.87 10.33 -21.20
CA THR A 158 3.28 11.32 -22.10
C THR A 158 4.23 12.46 -22.47
N ARG A 159 5.34 12.63 -21.73
CA ARG A 159 6.25 13.78 -21.77
C ARG A 159 5.60 15.11 -21.38
N ILE A 160 4.40 15.07 -20.81
CA ILE A 160 3.64 16.25 -20.39
C ILE A 160 3.54 16.25 -18.87
N ARG A 161 3.91 17.37 -18.25
CA ARG A 161 3.72 17.57 -16.81
C ARG A 161 2.33 18.13 -16.56
N VAL A 162 1.55 17.41 -15.78
CA VAL A 162 0.22 17.84 -15.34
C VAL A 162 0.38 18.72 -14.10
N ARG A 163 -0.09 19.97 -14.17
CA ARG A 163 0.00 20.92 -13.04
C ARG A 163 -1.15 20.78 -12.06
N GLU A 164 -2.31 20.38 -12.58
CA GLU A 164 -3.52 20.23 -11.79
C GLU A 164 -3.59 18.81 -11.24
N THR A 165 -3.43 18.68 -9.93
CA THR A 165 -3.42 17.39 -9.26
C THR A 165 -4.49 17.28 -8.19
N VAL A 166 -4.84 16.04 -7.86
CA VAL A 166 -5.71 15.64 -6.77
C VAL A 166 -4.94 14.64 -5.90
N PRO A 167 -4.90 14.83 -4.57
CA PRO A 167 -4.30 13.86 -3.67
C PRO A 167 -5.00 12.51 -3.78
N ASP A 168 -4.23 11.43 -3.72
CA ASP A 168 -4.73 10.05 -3.72
C ASP A 168 -5.85 9.81 -2.69
N SER A 169 -5.74 10.44 -1.51
CA SER A 169 -6.72 10.32 -0.43
C SER A 169 -8.13 10.74 -0.81
N VAL A 170 -8.31 11.66 -1.77
CA VAL A 170 -9.63 12.05 -2.27
C VAL A 170 -10.28 10.92 -3.06
N LEU A 171 -9.49 10.22 -3.88
CA LEU A 171 -9.95 9.06 -4.65
C LEU A 171 -10.21 7.87 -3.72
N ASP A 172 -9.37 7.68 -2.70
CA ASP A 172 -9.50 6.60 -1.71
C ASP A 172 -10.74 6.78 -0.83
N ALA A 173 -11.12 8.04 -0.55
CA ALA A 173 -12.32 8.38 0.19
C ALA A 173 -13.63 8.26 -0.62
N ALA A 174 -13.57 8.07 -1.96
CA ALA A 174 -14.76 8.01 -2.80
C ALA A 174 -15.59 6.77 -2.53
N ASP A 175 -16.91 6.92 -2.39
CA ASP A 175 -17.84 5.81 -2.09
C ASP A 175 -18.07 4.91 -3.31
N GLU A 176 -17.91 5.45 -4.52
CA GLU A 176 -17.98 4.67 -5.76
C GLU A 176 -17.00 5.23 -6.79
N VAL A 177 -16.26 4.33 -7.47
CA VAL A 177 -15.39 4.69 -8.59
C VAL A 177 -15.83 3.88 -9.81
N GLU A 178 -16.41 4.58 -10.79
CA GLU A 178 -16.86 3.99 -12.04
C GLU A 178 -15.83 4.26 -13.14
N ILE A 179 -15.34 3.18 -13.79
CA ILE A 179 -14.35 3.30 -14.85
C ILE A 179 -15.06 3.58 -16.17
N VAL A 180 -14.75 4.72 -16.78
CA VAL A 180 -15.18 5.04 -18.14
C VAL A 180 -14.04 4.71 -19.10
N ASP A 181 -14.12 3.51 -19.67
CA ASP A 181 -13.08 2.94 -20.51
C ASP A 181 -13.40 3.06 -22.00
N LEU A 182 -12.36 3.29 -22.80
CA LEU A 182 -12.43 3.32 -24.26
C LEU A 182 -11.12 2.77 -24.81
N THR A 183 -11.17 2.01 -25.91
CA THR A 183 -9.94 1.50 -26.52
C THR A 183 -9.06 2.66 -27.03
N PRO A 184 -7.73 2.52 -27.02
CA PRO A 184 -6.83 3.53 -27.58
C PRO A 184 -7.18 3.91 -29.03
N ASP A 185 -7.54 2.94 -29.85
CA ASP A 185 -7.88 3.16 -31.26
C ASP A 185 -9.17 3.96 -31.41
N ASP A 186 -10.21 3.65 -30.64
CA ASP A 186 -11.46 4.40 -30.65
C ASP A 186 -11.25 5.84 -30.15
N LEU A 187 -10.41 6.04 -29.14
CA LEU A 187 -10.10 7.37 -28.64
C LEU A 187 -9.33 8.21 -29.67
N ILE A 188 -8.38 7.60 -30.38
CA ILE A 188 -7.66 8.24 -31.49
C ILE A 188 -8.63 8.57 -32.63
N GLN A 189 -9.56 7.67 -32.93
CA GLN A 189 -10.58 7.91 -33.94
C GLN A 189 -11.48 9.10 -33.54
N ARG A 190 -11.95 9.16 -32.29
CA ARG A 190 -12.72 10.31 -31.77
C ARG A 190 -11.93 11.62 -31.86
N LEU A 191 -10.62 11.60 -31.60
CA LEU A 191 -9.76 12.77 -31.76
C LEU A 191 -9.70 13.23 -33.23
N ARG A 192 -9.55 12.30 -34.18
CA ARG A 192 -9.55 12.60 -35.63
C ARG A 192 -10.87 13.16 -36.11
N GLU A 193 -11.98 12.71 -35.53
CA GLU A 193 -13.33 13.19 -35.81
C GLU A 193 -13.65 14.53 -35.13
N GLY A 194 -12.72 15.12 -34.36
CA GLY A 194 -12.94 16.37 -33.63
C GLY A 194 -13.87 16.24 -32.43
N LYS A 195 -14.16 15.01 -31.97
CA LYS A 195 -15.03 14.74 -30.81
C LYS A 195 -14.30 14.86 -29.46
N VAL A 196 -12.99 15.07 -29.49
CA VAL A 196 -12.15 15.32 -28.31
C VAL A 196 -11.68 16.76 -28.35
N TYR A 197 -11.94 17.50 -27.28
CA TYR A 197 -11.52 18.88 -27.18
C TYR A 197 -10.00 18.98 -27.04
N VAL A 198 -9.40 19.86 -27.84
CA VAL A 198 -7.99 20.17 -27.82
C VAL A 198 -7.86 21.69 -27.85
N PRO A 199 -7.31 22.33 -26.81
CA PRO A 199 -6.98 23.75 -26.88
C PRO A 199 -6.01 23.98 -28.06
N HIS A 200 -6.29 24.95 -28.94
CA HIS A 200 -5.44 25.24 -30.12
C HIS A 200 -3.97 25.48 -29.78
N GLN A 201 -3.68 25.99 -28.58
CA GLN A 201 -2.32 26.24 -28.10
C GLN A 201 -1.54 24.95 -27.76
N ALA A 202 -2.20 23.79 -27.74
CA ALA A 202 -1.64 22.52 -27.28
C ALA A 202 -1.55 21.42 -28.37
N GLU A 203 -1.88 21.70 -29.63
CA GLU A 203 -1.99 20.67 -30.69
C GLU A 203 -0.76 19.75 -30.81
N ARG A 204 0.46 20.30 -30.70
CA ARG A 204 1.71 19.51 -30.75
C ARG A 204 1.87 18.59 -29.53
N ALA A 205 1.54 19.08 -28.33
CA ALA A 205 1.61 18.29 -27.10
C ALA A 205 0.55 17.18 -27.12
N VAL A 206 -0.66 17.50 -27.59
CA VAL A 206 -1.77 16.56 -27.73
C VAL A 206 -1.41 15.41 -28.66
N ARG A 207 -0.75 15.66 -29.80
CA ARG A 207 -0.32 14.55 -30.69
C ARG A 207 0.62 13.55 -30.02
N HIS A 208 1.47 13.99 -29.09
CA HIS A 208 2.31 13.09 -28.30
C HIS A 208 1.53 12.37 -27.20
N TYR A 209 0.57 13.04 -26.58
CA TYR A 209 -0.30 12.43 -25.58
C TYR A 209 -1.13 11.28 -26.18
N PHE A 210 -1.77 11.52 -27.31
CA PHE A 210 -2.68 10.57 -27.99
C PHE A 210 -1.95 9.58 -28.91
N GLN A 211 -0.81 9.05 -28.47
CA GLN A 211 -0.15 7.92 -29.12
C GLN A 211 -0.69 6.60 -28.55
N PRO A 212 -0.86 5.54 -29.37
CA PRO A 212 -1.42 4.27 -28.91
C PRO A 212 -0.73 3.72 -27.65
N GLY A 213 0.61 3.70 -27.62
CA GLY A 213 1.37 3.22 -26.46
C GLY A 213 1.14 4.03 -25.19
N ASN A 214 0.97 5.35 -25.30
CA ASN A 214 0.71 6.21 -24.16
C ASN A 214 -0.69 5.98 -23.61
N LEU A 215 -1.69 5.89 -24.48
CA LEU A 215 -3.07 5.63 -24.10
C LEU A 215 -3.24 4.24 -23.48
N THR A 216 -2.55 3.22 -24.00
CA THR A 216 -2.53 1.88 -23.41
C THR A 216 -1.97 1.91 -21.98
N ALA A 217 -0.84 2.61 -21.76
CA ALA A 217 -0.25 2.71 -20.43
C ALA A 217 -1.15 3.50 -19.45
N LEU A 218 -1.78 4.58 -19.90
CA LEU A 218 -2.72 5.34 -19.08
C LEU A 218 -3.98 4.52 -18.74
N ARG A 219 -4.46 3.70 -19.69
CA ARG A 219 -5.57 2.78 -19.48
C ARG A 219 -5.24 1.73 -18.43
N GLU A 220 -4.05 1.15 -18.50
CA GLU A 220 -3.55 0.22 -17.47
C GLU A 220 -3.53 0.88 -16.08
N LEU A 221 -2.98 2.10 -15.99
CA LEU A 221 -2.95 2.85 -14.72
C LEU A 221 -4.35 3.11 -14.17
N ALA A 222 -5.31 3.47 -15.02
CA ALA A 222 -6.70 3.73 -14.61
C ALA A 222 -7.38 2.46 -14.09
N LEU A 223 -7.27 1.35 -14.83
CA LEU A 223 -7.85 0.06 -14.44
C LEU A 223 -7.23 -0.44 -13.13
N ARG A 224 -5.91 -0.34 -12.98
CA ARG A 224 -5.21 -0.76 -11.77
C ARG A 224 -5.63 0.08 -10.56
N ARG A 225 -5.78 1.39 -10.72
CA ARG A 225 -6.18 2.25 -9.59
C ARG A 225 -7.61 1.97 -9.15
N ALA A 226 -8.52 1.72 -10.10
CA ALA A 226 -9.88 1.33 -9.78
C ALA A 226 -9.94 -0.06 -9.10
N ALA A 227 -9.14 -1.02 -9.56
CA ALA A 227 -9.03 -2.32 -8.90
C ALA A 227 -8.56 -2.18 -7.44
N GLN A 228 -7.51 -1.37 -7.20
CA GLN A 228 -7.03 -1.09 -5.84
C GLN A 228 -8.12 -0.46 -4.96
N ARG A 229 -8.94 0.45 -5.50
CA ARG A 229 -10.05 1.04 -4.75
C ARG A 229 -11.09 -0.02 -4.36
N VAL A 230 -11.46 -0.90 -5.28
CA VAL A 230 -12.41 -2.00 -5.03
C VAL A 230 -11.87 -2.92 -3.93
N ASP A 231 -10.59 -3.26 -3.98
CA ASP A 231 -9.94 -4.07 -2.95
C ASP A 231 -10.05 -3.39 -1.56
N ASP A 232 -9.74 -2.10 -1.47
CA ASP A 232 -9.84 -1.36 -0.20
C ASP A 232 -11.28 -1.23 0.34
N GLN A 233 -12.29 -1.14 -0.54
CA GLN A 233 -13.71 -1.19 -0.14
C GLN A 233 -14.09 -2.53 0.47
N LEU A 234 -13.68 -3.62 -0.18
CA LEU A 234 -13.93 -4.96 0.31
C LEU A 234 -13.29 -5.17 1.69
N LEU A 235 -12.06 -4.72 1.89
CA LEU A 235 -11.39 -4.79 3.20
C LEU A 235 -12.17 -4.07 4.29
N THR A 236 -12.59 -2.83 4.02
CA THR A 236 -13.36 -2.03 4.98
C THR A 236 -14.69 -2.72 5.32
N HIS A 237 -15.39 -3.24 4.31
CA HIS A 237 -16.65 -3.96 4.50
C HIS A 237 -16.47 -5.23 5.32
N MET A 238 -15.42 -6.03 5.04
CA MET A 238 -15.11 -7.24 5.79
C MET A 238 -14.81 -6.95 7.27
N GLN A 239 -14.02 -5.91 7.54
CA GLN A 239 -13.70 -5.48 8.91
C GLN A 239 -14.94 -5.01 9.67
N ALA A 240 -15.85 -4.29 9.00
CA ALA A 240 -17.12 -3.86 9.58
C ALA A 240 -18.08 -5.04 9.88
N HIS A 241 -18.04 -6.10 9.07
CA HIS A 241 -18.90 -7.27 9.21
C HIS A 241 -18.21 -8.46 9.92
N ALA A 242 -17.00 -8.25 10.45
CA ALA A 242 -16.19 -9.27 11.12
C ALA A 242 -16.00 -10.57 10.30
N ILE A 243 -15.87 -10.43 8.98
CA ILE A 243 -15.62 -11.55 8.06
C ILE A 243 -14.12 -11.87 8.11
N ALA A 244 -13.77 -13.08 8.56
CA ALA A 244 -12.37 -13.53 8.65
C ALA A 244 -11.72 -13.68 7.27
N GLY A 245 -10.51 -13.15 7.12
CA GLY A 245 -9.69 -13.25 5.90
C GLY A 245 -8.86 -14.54 5.81
N PRO A 246 -8.04 -14.70 4.75
CA PRO A 246 -7.85 -13.78 3.62
C PRO A 246 -8.73 -14.08 2.39
N TRP A 247 -9.10 -13.03 1.65
CA TRP A 247 -9.76 -13.07 0.34
C TRP A 247 -8.76 -12.87 -0.80
N ALA A 248 -8.87 -13.65 -1.87
CA ALA A 248 -7.90 -13.72 -2.97
C ALA A 248 -7.97 -12.54 -3.98
N ALA A 249 -8.44 -11.36 -3.57
CA ALA A 249 -8.45 -10.16 -4.42
C ALA A 249 -7.20 -9.31 -4.11
N GLY A 250 -6.17 -9.49 -4.93
CA GLY A 250 -4.91 -8.74 -4.85
C GLY A 250 -3.87 -9.37 -3.92
N ASP A 251 -2.61 -9.37 -4.36
CA ASP A 251 -1.49 -9.78 -3.51
C ASP A 251 -1.13 -8.69 -2.51
N ARG A 252 -0.86 -9.06 -1.25
CA ARG A 252 -0.37 -8.15 -0.21
C ARG A 252 0.74 -8.83 0.57
N ILE A 253 1.90 -8.19 0.65
CA ILE A 253 3.10 -8.79 1.23
C ILE A 253 3.38 -8.19 2.62
N LEU A 254 3.61 -9.04 3.61
CA LEU A 254 4.07 -8.66 4.93
C LEU A 254 5.49 -9.16 5.14
N VAL A 255 6.43 -8.29 5.47
CA VAL A 255 7.79 -8.70 5.88
C VAL A 255 7.96 -8.50 7.38
N CYS A 256 8.36 -9.56 8.08
CA CYS A 256 8.66 -9.50 9.50
C CYS A 256 10.06 -8.94 9.72
N VAL A 257 10.16 -7.82 10.45
CA VAL A 257 11.41 -7.15 10.80
C VAL A 257 11.88 -7.60 12.17
N SER A 258 13.18 -7.81 12.35
CA SER A 258 13.83 -8.19 13.61
C SER A 258 15.20 -7.53 13.75
N GLU A 259 15.85 -7.70 14.91
CA GLU A 259 17.20 -7.18 15.19
C GLU A 259 18.32 -7.88 14.38
N HIS A 260 18.00 -8.96 13.67
CA HIS A 260 18.98 -9.76 12.93
C HIS A 260 19.50 -9.02 11.68
N VAL A 261 20.81 -9.10 11.45
CA VAL A 261 21.51 -8.48 10.30
C VAL A 261 20.93 -8.95 8.95
N ALA A 262 20.49 -10.20 8.91
CA ALA A 262 19.76 -10.84 7.82
C ALA A 262 18.51 -10.07 7.35
N THR A 263 17.86 -9.33 8.24
CA THR A 263 16.58 -8.66 7.98
C THR A 263 16.68 -7.68 6.81
N ALA A 264 17.83 -7.01 6.63
CA ALA A 264 18.03 -6.13 5.47
C ALA A 264 17.89 -6.86 4.12
N ALA A 265 18.30 -8.13 4.03
CA ALA A 265 18.14 -8.94 2.84
C ALA A 265 16.67 -9.36 2.63
N LEU A 266 15.94 -9.65 3.72
CA LEU A 266 14.50 -9.95 3.67
C LEU A 266 13.71 -8.75 3.15
N VAL A 267 14.00 -7.55 3.65
CA VAL A 267 13.34 -6.30 3.21
C VAL A 267 13.56 -6.09 1.70
N ARG A 268 14.79 -6.29 1.20
CA ARG A 268 15.07 -6.20 -0.24
C ARG A 268 14.39 -7.29 -1.05
N TYR A 269 14.27 -8.51 -0.52
CA TYR A 269 13.52 -9.57 -1.17
C TYR A 269 12.04 -9.23 -1.26
N ALA A 270 11.43 -8.80 -0.16
CA ALA A 270 10.03 -8.41 -0.09
C ALA A 270 9.73 -7.28 -1.07
N ARG A 271 10.63 -6.28 -1.18
CA ARG A 271 10.51 -5.23 -2.21
C ARG A 271 10.44 -5.78 -3.63
N ARG A 272 11.34 -6.70 -3.99
CA ARG A 272 11.36 -7.31 -5.34
C ARG A 272 10.14 -8.19 -5.60
N ALA A 273 9.65 -8.88 -4.57
CA ALA A 273 8.42 -9.65 -4.66
C ALA A 273 7.21 -8.72 -4.88
N ALA A 274 7.14 -7.63 -4.11
CA ALA A 274 6.11 -6.60 -4.24
C ALA A 274 6.11 -5.96 -5.62
N ASP A 275 7.29 -5.68 -6.20
CA ASP A 275 7.42 -5.19 -7.59
C ASP A 275 6.82 -6.15 -8.61
N ARG A 276 7.18 -7.44 -8.53
CA ARG A 276 6.70 -8.44 -9.51
C ARG A 276 5.19 -8.63 -9.43
N LEU A 277 4.66 -8.69 -8.21
CA LEU A 277 3.24 -8.87 -7.96
C LEU A 277 2.46 -7.55 -8.07
N HIS A 278 3.15 -6.42 -8.26
CA HIS A 278 2.54 -5.10 -8.28
C HIS A 278 1.71 -4.82 -7.00
N ALA A 279 2.14 -5.42 -5.89
CA ALA A 279 1.43 -5.53 -4.63
C ALA A 279 1.91 -4.50 -3.60
N PRO A 280 1.01 -3.93 -2.78
CA PRO A 280 1.43 -3.20 -1.59
C PRO A 280 2.14 -4.14 -0.62
N TRP A 281 3.08 -3.58 0.14
CA TRP A 281 3.85 -4.35 1.11
C TRP A 281 4.10 -3.57 2.39
N THR A 282 4.12 -4.29 3.50
CA THR A 282 4.22 -3.75 4.86
C THR A 282 5.39 -4.40 5.59
N ALA A 283 6.18 -3.60 6.28
CA ALA A 283 7.22 -4.06 7.19
C ALA A 283 6.71 -3.97 8.64
N LEU A 284 6.57 -5.13 9.27
CA LEU A 284 6.01 -5.26 10.61
C LEU A 284 7.09 -5.63 11.61
N TYR A 285 7.17 -4.86 12.70
CA TYR A 285 7.95 -5.20 13.88
C TYR A 285 7.02 -5.47 15.08
N VAL A 286 7.21 -6.62 15.74
CA VAL A 286 6.46 -6.96 16.96
C VAL A 286 7.34 -6.68 18.18
N ALA A 287 7.00 -5.63 18.91
CA ALA A 287 7.67 -5.26 20.15
C ALA A 287 7.19 -6.17 21.29
N THR A 288 8.09 -7.02 21.79
CA THR A 288 7.81 -7.98 22.88
C THR A 288 8.43 -7.52 24.19
N THR A 289 8.13 -8.19 25.30
CA THR A 289 8.84 -7.94 26.58
C THR A 289 10.36 -8.18 26.46
N ARG A 290 10.81 -8.99 25.50
CA ARG A 290 12.24 -9.13 25.15
C ARG A 290 12.83 -7.85 24.56
N THR A 291 12.03 -7.00 23.91
CA THR A 291 12.45 -5.71 23.37
C THR A 291 13.03 -4.78 24.44
N GLN A 292 12.59 -4.92 25.69
CA GLN A 292 13.15 -4.17 26.84
C GLN A 292 14.58 -4.61 27.21
N ARG A 293 14.97 -5.83 26.83
CA ARG A 293 16.30 -6.41 27.09
C ARG A 293 17.26 -6.27 25.91
N LEU A 294 16.84 -5.66 24.80
CA LEU A 294 17.71 -5.40 23.66
C LEU A 294 18.76 -4.35 24.01
N THR A 295 19.96 -4.56 23.49
CA THR A 295 21.04 -3.57 23.49
C THR A 295 20.68 -2.38 22.60
N ASP A 296 21.32 -1.23 22.81
CA ASP A 296 21.09 -0.06 21.95
C ASP A 296 21.43 -0.35 20.49
N ALA A 297 22.51 -1.10 20.24
CA ALA A 297 22.88 -1.54 18.89
C ALA A 297 21.82 -2.44 18.21
N GLU A 298 21.06 -3.23 18.98
CA GLU A 298 19.95 -4.03 18.43
C GLU A 298 18.72 -3.18 18.13
N ARG A 299 18.41 -2.20 18.99
CA ARG A 299 17.33 -1.22 18.74
C ARG A 299 17.62 -0.37 17.50
N ASP A 300 18.85 0.11 17.36
CA ASP A 300 19.29 0.89 16.21
C ASP A 300 19.16 0.09 14.91
N ARG A 301 19.53 -1.19 14.92
CA ARG A 301 19.35 -2.07 13.75
C ARG A 301 17.88 -2.22 13.33
N ILE A 302 16.97 -2.39 14.27
CA ILE A 302 15.53 -2.47 13.95
C ILE A 302 15.07 -1.17 13.30
N ALA A 303 15.45 -0.01 13.86
CA ALA A 303 15.12 1.29 13.31
C ALA A 303 15.72 1.48 11.90
N GLU A 304 16.96 1.03 11.67
CA GLU A 304 17.59 1.04 10.35
C GLU A 304 16.86 0.17 9.33
N HIS A 305 16.38 -1.00 9.73
CA HIS A 305 15.61 -1.90 8.86
C HIS A 305 14.22 -1.33 8.51
N LEU A 306 13.53 -0.72 9.47
CA LEU A 306 12.27 -0.02 9.21
C LEU A 306 12.49 1.17 8.27
N ARG A 307 13.50 2.01 8.53
CA ARG A 307 13.88 3.11 7.63
C ARG A 307 14.28 2.63 6.23
N LEU A 308 14.95 1.48 6.12
CA LEU A 308 15.24 0.86 4.83
C LEU A 308 13.96 0.46 4.11
N ALA A 309 13.01 -0.16 4.81
CA ALA A 309 11.74 -0.56 4.23
C ALA A 309 10.94 0.67 3.76
N GLU A 310 10.86 1.71 4.58
CA GLU A 310 10.19 2.97 4.25
C GLU A 310 10.80 3.65 3.01
N ARG A 311 12.15 3.74 2.94
CA ARG A 311 12.85 4.26 1.73
C ARG A 311 12.60 3.44 0.47
N LEU A 312 12.31 2.14 0.63
CA LEU A 312 11.96 1.27 -0.48
C LEU A 312 10.45 1.28 -0.78
N GLY A 313 9.66 2.08 -0.06
CA GLY A 313 8.22 2.25 -0.28
C GLY A 313 7.33 1.27 0.47
N ALA A 314 7.79 0.68 1.58
CA ALA A 314 6.92 -0.10 2.48
C ALA A 314 6.17 0.81 3.45
N SER A 315 4.95 0.43 3.81
CA SER A 315 4.35 0.91 5.06
C SER A 315 5.08 0.26 6.24
N THR A 316 5.44 1.02 7.27
CA THR A 316 6.14 0.49 8.45
C THR A 316 5.26 0.56 9.68
N ILE A 317 5.12 -0.57 10.37
CA ILE A 317 4.23 -0.69 11.53
C ILE A 317 4.95 -1.39 12.65
N THR A 318 4.80 -0.85 13.86
CA THR A 318 5.26 -1.48 15.10
C THR A 318 4.06 -1.77 15.99
N ILE A 319 3.87 -3.04 16.34
CA ILE A 319 2.80 -3.46 17.26
C ILE A 319 3.39 -4.04 18.55
N PRO A 320 2.83 -3.70 19.73
CA PRO A 320 3.19 -4.38 20.97
C PRO A 320 2.53 -5.76 21.03
N GLY A 321 3.26 -6.78 21.49
CA GLY A 321 2.78 -8.15 21.46
C GLY A 321 3.48 -9.09 22.43
N ARG A 322 2.82 -10.17 22.84
CA ARG A 322 3.45 -11.21 23.69
C ARG A 322 4.04 -12.35 22.87
N ASN A 323 3.32 -12.78 21.84
CA ASN A 323 3.74 -13.86 20.94
C ASN A 323 3.83 -13.33 19.51
N ILE A 324 5.03 -13.39 18.93
CA ILE A 324 5.29 -12.88 17.58
C ILE A 324 4.40 -13.57 16.54
N ALA A 325 4.24 -14.90 16.62
CA ALA A 325 3.46 -15.64 15.63
C ALA A 325 1.97 -15.27 15.67
N ASP A 326 1.38 -15.16 16.86
CA ASP A 326 -0.02 -14.78 17.03
C ASP A 326 -0.30 -13.37 16.51
N GLU A 327 0.56 -12.42 16.83
CA GLU A 327 0.38 -11.01 16.45
C GLU A 327 0.61 -10.81 14.95
N VAL A 328 1.57 -11.52 14.36
CA VAL A 328 1.79 -11.52 12.91
C VAL A 328 0.58 -12.11 12.18
N VAL A 329 0.02 -13.24 12.66
CA VAL A 329 -1.17 -13.86 12.04
C VAL A 329 -2.39 -12.96 12.19
N ALA A 330 -2.64 -12.42 13.39
CA ALA A 330 -3.75 -11.51 13.64
C ALA A 330 -3.65 -10.25 12.77
N TYR A 331 -2.45 -9.68 12.66
CA TYR A 331 -2.21 -8.54 11.77
C TYR A 331 -2.43 -8.93 10.29
N ALA A 332 -1.93 -10.10 9.88
CA ALA A 332 -2.04 -10.59 8.52
C ALA A 332 -3.49 -10.84 8.11
N GLU A 333 -4.30 -11.46 8.97
CA GLU A 333 -5.73 -11.69 8.73
C GLU A 333 -6.52 -10.38 8.70
N ALA A 334 -6.25 -9.45 9.64
CA ALA A 334 -6.94 -8.17 9.71
C ALA A 334 -6.66 -7.26 8.49
N ASN A 335 -5.49 -7.40 7.86
CA ASN A 335 -5.04 -6.59 6.73
C ASN A 335 -5.01 -7.36 5.39
N ASN A 336 -5.66 -8.53 5.35
CA ASN A 336 -5.74 -9.42 4.17
C ASN A 336 -4.39 -9.70 3.49
N ILE A 337 -3.36 -9.95 4.30
CA ILE A 337 -2.04 -10.29 3.80
C ILE A 337 -2.09 -11.67 3.14
N THR A 338 -1.65 -11.76 1.88
CA THR A 338 -1.61 -13.03 1.13
C THR A 338 -0.27 -13.74 1.27
N GLN A 339 0.81 -12.99 1.54
CA GLN A 339 2.17 -13.51 1.62
C GLN A 339 2.93 -12.94 2.82
N ILE A 340 3.51 -13.81 3.65
CA ILE A 340 4.37 -13.45 4.78
C ILE A 340 5.81 -13.84 4.47
N VAL A 341 6.72 -12.87 4.50
CA VAL A 341 8.16 -13.06 4.36
C VAL A 341 8.80 -13.03 5.74
N ILE A 342 9.45 -14.13 6.13
CA ILE A 342 10.15 -14.25 7.40
C ILE A 342 11.55 -14.84 7.22
N GLY A 343 12.49 -14.39 8.05
CA GLY A 343 13.83 -14.96 8.13
C GLY A 343 13.85 -16.23 8.96
N LYS A 344 14.68 -17.19 8.55
CA LYS A 344 15.03 -18.32 9.41
C LYS A 344 15.76 -17.80 10.66
N SER A 345 15.38 -18.27 11.85
CA SER A 345 16.14 -18.02 13.08
C SER A 345 17.37 -18.91 13.14
N ASP A 346 18.53 -18.36 13.48
CA ASP A 346 19.79 -19.09 13.66
C ASP A 346 19.92 -19.73 15.06
N ARG A 347 18.79 -20.11 15.68
CA ARG A 347 18.82 -20.64 17.06
C ARG A 347 19.22 -22.13 17.06
N PRO A 348 19.98 -22.57 18.08
CA PRO A 348 20.36 -23.97 18.18
C PRO A 348 19.12 -24.85 18.37
N ARG A 349 19.06 -25.99 17.68
CA ARG A 349 17.88 -26.88 17.60
C ARG A 349 17.31 -27.30 18.97
N TRP A 350 18.15 -27.43 20.00
CA TRP A 350 17.69 -27.76 21.36
C TRP A 350 16.86 -26.61 21.99
N PHE A 351 17.19 -25.37 21.68
CA PHE A 351 16.44 -24.20 22.14
C PHE A 351 15.10 -24.10 21.42
N GLU A 352 15.07 -24.41 20.12
CA GLU A 352 13.83 -24.50 19.34
C GLU A 352 12.92 -25.64 19.81
N MET A 353 13.47 -26.76 20.27
CA MET A 353 12.68 -27.85 20.87
C MET A 353 12.03 -27.45 22.21
N LEU A 354 12.68 -26.62 23.02
CA LEU A 354 12.13 -26.16 24.30
C LEU A 354 11.19 -24.95 24.19
N HIS A 355 11.47 -24.01 23.29
CA HIS A 355 10.77 -22.72 23.20
C HIS A 355 9.90 -22.58 21.93
N GLY A 356 9.89 -23.59 21.07
CA GLY A 356 9.25 -23.53 19.76
C GLY A 356 10.04 -22.72 18.72
N SER A 357 9.58 -22.77 17.47
CA SER A 357 10.07 -21.95 16.37
C SER A 357 8.95 -21.04 15.89
N VAL A 358 9.20 -19.73 15.87
CA VAL A 358 8.24 -18.71 15.37
C VAL A 358 7.81 -19.04 13.94
N VAL A 359 8.72 -19.55 13.12
CA VAL A 359 8.43 -20.00 11.75
C VAL A 359 7.49 -21.20 11.74
N HIS A 360 7.73 -22.20 12.60
CA HIS A 360 6.89 -23.39 12.67
C HIS A 360 5.48 -23.06 13.21
N GLU A 361 5.42 -22.19 14.21
CA GLU A 361 4.16 -21.71 14.78
C GLU A 361 3.38 -20.86 13.77
N LEU A 362 4.06 -20.00 13.00
CA LEU A 362 3.47 -19.26 11.89
C LEU A 362 2.90 -20.20 10.85
N VAL A 363 3.70 -21.11 10.28
CA VAL A 363 3.25 -22.06 9.24
C VAL A 363 2.06 -22.91 9.70
N ARG A 364 1.98 -23.25 10.98
CA ARG A 364 0.84 -23.98 11.55
C ARG A 364 -0.42 -23.14 11.72
N LYS A 365 -0.28 -21.82 11.91
CA LYS A 365 -1.39 -20.89 12.19
C LYS A 365 -1.86 -20.14 10.94
N THR A 366 -0.96 -19.88 9.99
CA THR A 366 -1.28 -19.31 8.69
C THR A 366 -2.07 -20.35 7.90
N GLY A 367 -3.39 -20.16 7.81
CA GLY A 367 -4.27 -21.04 7.04
C GLY A 367 -3.95 -20.99 5.55
N SER A 368 -4.59 -20.08 4.81
CA SER A 368 -4.39 -19.89 3.36
C SER A 368 -3.28 -18.89 3.00
N ILE A 369 -2.61 -18.29 3.99
CA ILE A 369 -1.55 -17.30 3.78
C ILE A 369 -0.24 -18.01 3.42
N SER A 370 0.39 -17.61 2.32
CA SER A 370 1.66 -18.19 1.89
C SER A 370 2.82 -17.67 2.74
N VAL A 371 3.65 -18.57 3.30
CA VAL A 371 4.80 -18.18 4.12
C VAL A 371 6.11 -18.44 3.36
N HIS A 372 6.85 -17.39 3.07
CA HIS A 372 8.17 -17.43 2.46
C HIS A 372 9.25 -17.35 3.53
N VAL A 373 9.91 -18.48 3.78
CA VAL A 373 11.02 -18.56 4.72
C VAL A 373 12.33 -18.43 3.97
N LEU A 374 13.07 -17.35 4.23
CA LEU A 374 14.37 -17.13 3.61
C LEU A 374 15.46 -17.50 4.60
N SER A 375 16.33 -18.41 4.17
CA SER A 375 17.62 -18.62 4.82
C SER A 375 18.56 -17.59 4.25
N THR A 376 19.09 -16.72 5.10
CA THR A 376 20.18 -15.83 4.71
C THR A 376 21.44 -16.50 5.22
N GLU A 377 22.33 -16.91 4.33
CA GLU A 377 23.69 -17.25 4.74
C GLU A 377 24.25 -16.00 5.40
N GLY A 378 24.61 -16.14 6.68
CA GLY A 378 25.03 -15.02 7.53
C GLY A 378 26.02 -14.16 6.78
N GLY A 379 25.60 -12.93 6.45
CA GLY A 379 26.55 -11.91 6.04
C GLY A 379 27.60 -11.84 7.13
N GLU A 380 28.86 -12.03 6.75
CA GLU A 380 29.98 -11.88 7.68
C GLU A 380 29.73 -10.63 8.52
N PRO A 381 29.80 -10.73 9.85
CA PRO A 381 29.61 -9.56 10.68
C PRO A 381 30.61 -8.51 10.20
N VAL A 382 30.10 -7.36 9.75
CA VAL A 382 30.92 -6.21 9.39
C VAL A 382 31.80 -5.96 10.60
N ARG A 383 33.08 -6.34 10.46
CA ARG A 383 34.06 -6.34 11.52
C ARG A 383 34.19 -4.89 11.96
N ALA A 384 33.58 -4.57 13.10
CA ALA A 384 33.82 -3.31 13.76
C ALA A 384 35.33 -3.16 13.89
N LYS A 385 35.89 -2.11 13.29
CA LYS A 385 37.31 -1.76 13.43
C LYS A 385 37.54 -1.41 14.90
N SER A 386 37.78 -2.42 15.73
CA SER A 386 38.35 -2.24 17.06
C SER A 386 39.82 -2.58 16.97
N GLY A 387 40.64 -1.63 17.41
CA GLY A 387 42.08 -1.68 17.39
C GLY A 387 42.65 -2.94 18.03
N ALA A 388 43.82 -3.31 17.52
CA ALA A 388 44.58 -4.47 17.94
C ALA A 388 44.74 -4.57 19.47
N THR A 389 44.37 -5.72 20.03
CA THR A 389 44.96 -6.22 21.28
C THR A 389 44.85 -7.75 21.37
N ARG A 390 46.04 -8.39 21.39
CA ARG A 390 46.44 -9.74 21.86
C ARG A 390 45.92 -11.00 21.12
N PRO A 391 46.78 -12.00 20.87
CA PRO A 391 46.37 -13.31 20.38
C PRO A 391 45.62 -14.05 21.50
N GLY A 392 44.40 -14.49 21.20
CA GLY A 392 43.56 -15.27 22.11
C GLY A 392 44.10 -16.68 22.30
N THR A 393 44.08 -17.11 23.57
CA THR A 393 44.29 -18.48 24.02
C THR A 393 43.37 -19.46 23.30
N GLU A 394 43.91 -20.60 22.88
CA GLU A 394 43.15 -21.68 22.24
C GLU A 394 41.96 -22.13 23.10
N PRO A 395 40.82 -22.51 22.49
CA PRO A 395 39.66 -22.99 23.21
C PRO A 395 39.99 -24.29 23.96
N PHE A 396 39.60 -24.34 25.24
CA PHE A 396 39.75 -25.52 26.10
C PHE A 396 39.04 -26.74 25.47
N SER A 397 39.83 -27.68 24.96
CA SER A 397 39.34 -28.93 24.36
C SER A 397 39.38 -30.05 25.41
N PRO A 398 38.25 -30.44 26.02
CA PRO A 398 38.21 -31.52 27.01
C PRO A 398 38.62 -32.88 26.39
N TRP A 399 38.47 -33.04 25.08
CA TRP A 399 38.87 -34.26 24.39
C TRP A 399 40.39 -34.47 24.31
N ALA A 400 41.17 -33.38 24.25
CA ALA A 400 42.63 -33.49 24.29
C ALA A 400 43.13 -34.00 25.65
N TYR A 401 42.51 -33.53 26.74
CA TYR A 401 42.82 -34.00 28.10
C TYR A 401 42.38 -35.44 28.33
N LEU A 402 41.19 -35.84 27.86
CA LEU A 402 40.73 -37.23 27.93
C LEU A 402 41.65 -38.18 27.16
N GLY A 403 42.10 -37.79 25.97
CA GLY A 403 43.10 -38.55 25.20
C GLY A 403 44.42 -38.71 25.97
N SER A 404 44.91 -37.65 26.59
CA SER A 404 46.14 -37.69 27.40
C SER A 404 46.00 -38.59 28.64
N ALA A 405 44.86 -38.55 29.32
CA ALA A 405 44.60 -39.35 30.52
C ALA A 405 44.53 -40.85 30.18
N VAL A 406 43.91 -41.21 29.05
CA VAL A 406 43.89 -42.59 28.54
C VAL A 406 45.31 -43.06 28.20
N GLY A 407 46.11 -42.21 27.54
CA GLY A 407 47.50 -42.52 27.21
C GLY A 407 48.36 -42.80 28.46
N VAL A 408 48.23 -41.97 29.50
CA VAL A 408 48.94 -42.18 30.77
C VAL A 408 48.49 -43.46 31.47
N ALA A 409 47.19 -43.74 31.50
CA ALA A 409 46.66 -44.97 32.09
C ALA A 409 47.18 -46.23 31.36
N LEU A 410 47.29 -46.18 30.03
CA LEU A 410 47.82 -47.26 29.21
C LEU A 410 49.32 -47.45 29.45
N ALA A 411 50.09 -46.36 29.56
CA ALA A 411 51.52 -46.42 29.88
C ALA A 411 51.79 -46.99 31.28
N LEU A 412 51.01 -46.59 32.29
CA LEU A 412 51.08 -47.16 33.64
C LEU A 412 50.67 -48.63 33.66
N GLY A 413 49.64 -49.00 32.90
CA GLY A 413 49.21 -50.39 32.73
C GLY A 413 50.33 -51.26 32.17
N VAL A 414 50.93 -50.84 31.05
CA VAL A 414 52.08 -51.51 30.43
C VAL A 414 53.28 -51.56 31.38
N GLY A 415 53.58 -50.46 32.08
CA GLY A 415 54.64 -50.40 33.09
C GLY A 415 54.45 -51.44 34.20
N SER A 416 53.25 -51.54 34.77
CA SER A 416 52.96 -52.52 35.83
C SER A 416 53.03 -53.97 35.34
N VAL A 417 52.66 -54.23 34.08
CA VAL A 417 52.77 -55.56 33.47
C VAL A 417 54.23 -55.92 33.22
N ILE A 418 55.04 -54.98 32.73
CA ILE A 418 56.48 -55.16 32.55
C ILE A 418 57.16 -55.39 33.91
N GLU A 419 56.81 -54.64 34.94
CA GLU A 419 57.35 -54.81 36.30
C GLU A 419 56.97 -56.18 36.91
N ARG A 420 55.82 -56.74 36.52
CA ARG A 420 55.39 -58.07 36.95
C ARG A 420 56.10 -59.23 36.23
N PHE A 421 56.67 -58.97 35.05
CA PHE A 421 57.37 -59.98 34.23
C PHE A 421 58.90 -59.83 34.26
N ILE A 422 59.42 -58.64 34.50
CA ILE A 422 60.84 -58.36 34.68
C ILE A 422 61.09 -58.25 36.18
N GLY A 423 61.34 -59.39 36.81
CA GLY A 423 61.82 -59.42 38.20
C GLY A 423 63.12 -58.63 38.30
N LEU A 424 63.06 -57.44 38.88
CA LEU A 424 64.25 -56.70 39.33
C LEU A 424 64.86 -57.50 40.49
N GLN A 425 65.77 -58.42 40.17
CA GLN A 425 66.75 -58.90 41.14
C GLN A 425 67.57 -57.68 41.58
N SER A 426 67.29 -57.22 42.79
CA SER A 426 68.08 -56.25 43.51
C SER A 426 69.55 -56.71 43.56
N ILE A 427 70.44 -55.99 42.89
CA ILE A 427 71.86 -56.03 43.21
C ILE A 427 72.04 -55.07 44.39
N SER A 428 72.40 -55.62 45.55
CA SER A 428 72.93 -54.87 46.70
C SER A 428 74.27 -54.23 46.38
#